data_AF-A0A093YML8-F1
#
_entry.id   AF-A0A093YML8-F1
#
_cell.length_a   1.000
_cell.length_b   1.000
_cell.length_c   1.000
_cell.angle_alpha   90.00
_cell.angle_beta   90.00
_cell.angle_gamma   90.00
#
_symmetry.space_group_name_H-M   'P 1'
#
loop_
_entity.id
_entity.type
_entity.pdbx_description
1 polymer ?
#
loop_
_entity_poly.entity_id
_entity_poly.type
_entity_poly.pdbx_seq_one_letter_code
_entity_poly.pdbx_strand_id
1 'polypeptide(L)'
;MHTSYQTPAGLPPSPIIPQAPEDLTAESTVLDVKTHHRKIILGWGTIKDIWHFSEHIITFATAIQRTNWQHFYDTKILSTFHEALLEQIVKPSEKGSITPYIIIYTCITWTESWVGKPTEHWKNSPWHVWGIAIRPSTEFQTGKDIFIYDCNTEIIYGNILKEDNRLDTTKLYKLDLLSMQFNLLNFLQKKKRYNIRLVYMGGQGNQDGGICFKLTGHWIRKMTSTTTTDLPLTPTEAAEQGWKKVAWQRNPQPKTQTKVTVQLTTAAPNIRRSPRN
;
A
#
# COMPACT_ATOMS: atom_id res chain seq x y z
N MET A 1 -27.43 5.30 66.95
CA MET A 1 -26.66 6.14 66.01
C MET A 1 -26.00 5.22 65.00
N HIS A 2 -26.17 5.42 63.70
CA HIS A 2 -25.43 4.66 62.67
C HIS A 2 -24.44 5.58 61.98
N THR A 3 -23.16 5.23 62.07
CA THR A 3 -22.09 5.82 61.25
C THR A 3 -22.00 5.06 59.93
N SER A 4 -22.39 5.72 58.83
CA SER A 4 -22.20 5.19 57.48
C SER A 4 -20.73 5.37 57.08
N TYR A 5 -20.04 4.26 56.80
CA TYR A 5 -18.74 4.30 56.15
C TYR A 5 -18.92 4.75 54.69
N GLN A 6 -18.35 5.89 54.33
CA GLN A 6 -18.22 6.28 52.93
C GLN A 6 -17.07 5.51 52.29
N THR A 7 -17.38 4.68 51.29
CA THR A 7 -16.35 4.05 50.46
C THR A 7 -15.53 5.14 49.75
N PRO A 8 -14.18 5.11 49.78
CA PRO A 8 -13.37 6.05 49.04
C PRO A 8 -13.72 6.03 47.55
N ALA A 9 -13.78 7.20 46.92
CA ALA A 9 -13.93 7.29 45.47
C ALA A 9 -12.74 6.58 44.80
N GLY A 10 -13.01 5.52 44.06
CA GLY A 10 -11.97 4.80 43.32
C GLY A 10 -11.27 5.76 42.35
N LEU A 11 -9.94 5.67 42.29
CA LEU A 11 -9.16 6.41 41.29
C LEU A 11 -9.71 6.10 39.89
N PRO A 12 -9.80 7.10 39.00
CA PRO A 12 -10.22 6.86 37.63
C PRO A 12 -9.29 5.81 37.00
N PRO A 13 -9.81 4.85 36.20
CA PRO A 13 -8.97 3.84 35.59
C PRO A 13 -7.90 4.54 34.74
N SER A 14 -6.64 4.15 34.93
CA SER A 14 -5.52 4.66 34.14
C SER A 14 -5.84 4.56 32.65
N PRO A 15 -5.56 5.60 31.85
CA PRO A 15 -5.86 5.56 30.42
C PRO A 15 -5.17 4.34 29.81
N ILE A 16 -5.94 3.50 29.12
CA ILE A 16 -5.42 2.30 28.47
C ILE A 16 -4.52 2.76 27.33
N ILE A 17 -3.21 2.80 27.59
CA ILE A 17 -2.20 3.05 26.57
C ILE A 17 -2.35 1.90 25.55
N PRO A 18 -2.64 2.19 24.26
CA PRO A 18 -2.79 1.13 23.28
C PRO A 18 -1.49 0.35 23.15
N GLN A 19 -1.53 -0.92 23.54
CA GLN A 19 -0.39 -1.81 23.36
C GLN A 19 -0.11 -1.94 21.86
N ALA A 20 1.17 -1.88 21.50
CA ALA A 20 1.58 -2.10 20.12
C ALA A 20 1.08 -3.48 19.63
N PRO A 21 0.67 -3.60 18.36
CA PRO A 21 0.36 -4.90 17.77
C PRO A 21 1.61 -5.80 17.87
N GLU A 22 1.40 -7.05 18.29
CA GLU A 22 2.44 -8.08 18.21
C GLU A 22 2.87 -8.25 16.76
N ASP A 23 4.16 -8.48 16.53
CA ASP A 23 4.67 -8.69 15.18
C ASP A 23 4.19 -10.01 14.58
N LEU A 24 3.91 -9.97 13.27
CA LEU A 24 3.77 -11.18 12.49
C LEU A 24 5.13 -11.91 12.44
N THR A 25 5.08 -13.24 12.49
CA THR A 25 6.23 -14.14 12.41
C THR A 25 6.29 -14.79 11.01
N ALA A 26 7.15 -15.78 10.80
CA ALA A 26 7.11 -16.58 9.56
C ALA A 26 5.92 -17.54 9.53
N GLU A 27 5.47 -17.96 10.71
CA GLU A 27 4.46 -18.98 10.98
C GLU A 27 3.03 -18.40 11.07
N SER A 28 2.88 -17.07 10.97
CA SER A 28 1.59 -16.38 11.10
C SER A 28 0.58 -16.82 10.04
N THR A 29 -0.66 -17.04 10.47
CA THR A 29 -1.79 -17.40 9.61
C THR A 29 -2.54 -16.16 9.12
N VAL A 30 -3.47 -16.36 8.18
CA VAL A 30 -4.43 -15.32 7.75
C VAL A 30 -5.23 -14.73 8.92
N LEU A 31 -5.53 -15.53 9.94
CA LEU A 31 -6.25 -15.07 11.14
C LEU A 31 -5.38 -14.16 12.02
N ASP A 32 -4.09 -14.47 12.14
CA ASP A 32 -3.13 -13.64 12.85
C ASP A 32 -2.95 -12.29 12.13
N VAL A 33 -2.87 -12.31 10.79
CA VAL A 33 -2.87 -11.08 9.98
C VAL A 33 -4.13 -10.26 10.19
N LYS A 34 -5.34 -10.86 10.13
CA LYS A 34 -6.59 -10.15 10.44
C LYS A 34 -6.60 -9.55 11.85
N THR A 35 -6.04 -10.25 12.82
CA THR A 35 -5.95 -9.81 14.22
C THR A 35 -4.95 -8.65 14.36
N HIS A 36 -3.79 -8.74 13.71
CA HIS A 36 -2.79 -7.69 13.62
C HIS A 36 -3.32 -6.41 12.95
N HIS A 37 -4.07 -6.55 11.83
CA HIS A 37 -4.78 -5.43 11.20
C HIS A 37 -5.71 -4.72 12.18
N ARG A 38 -6.54 -5.47 12.92
CA ARG A 38 -7.46 -4.90 13.91
C ARG A 38 -6.73 -4.24 15.08
N LYS A 39 -5.62 -4.81 15.57
CA LYS A 39 -4.78 -4.18 16.59
C LYS A 39 -4.19 -2.85 16.10
N ILE A 40 -3.81 -2.72 14.83
CA ILE A 40 -3.41 -1.44 14.22
C ILE A 40 -4.60 -0.48 14.12
N ILE A 41 -5.70 -0.89 13.48
CA ILE A 41 -6.84 -0.01 13.17
C ILE A 41 -7.52 0.53 14.45
N LEU A 42 -7.63 -0.29 15.50
CA LEU A 42 -8.30 0.07 16.75
C LEU A 42 -7.35 0.59 17.84
N GLY A 43 -6.05 0.30 17.74
CA GLY A 43 -5.05 0.70 18.74
C GLY A 43 -4.16 1.87 18.33
N TRP A 44 -3.81 1.98 17.04
CA TRP A 44 -2.96 3.03 16.48
C TRP A 44 -3.73 4.02 15.60
N GLY A 45 -4.84 3.59 14.99
CA GLY A 45 -5.67 4.45 14.14
C GLY A 45 -6.28 5.64 14.89
N THR A 46 -6.16 6.83 14.32
CA THR A 46 -6.69 8.09 14.87
C THR A 46 -7.51 8.86 13.83
N ILE A 47 -8.41 9.75 14.30
CA ILE A 47 -9.17 10.66 13.42
C ILE A 47 -8.29 11.65 12.62
N LYS A 48 -6.98 11.70 12.87
CA LYS A 48 -6.03 12.63 12.24
C LYS A 48 -5.13 11.94 11.20
N ASP A 49 -5.34 10.66 10.92
CA ASP A 49 -4.44 9.90 10.06
C ASP A 49 -4.69 10.22 8.58
N ILE A 50 -3.61 10.36 7.81
CA ILE A 50 -3.69 10.54 6.34
C ILE A 50 -3.95 9.22 5.61
N TRP A 51 -3.87 8.09 6.33
CA TRP A 51 -3.94 6.73 5.82
C TRP A 51 -5.18 5.98 6.32
N HIS A 52 -5.71 5.12 5.47
CA HIS A 52 -6.70 4.11 5.81
C HIS A 52 -6.05 2.74 5.62
N PHE A 53 -5.95 1.95 6.69
CA PHE A 53 -5.48 0.58 6.58
C PHE A 53 -6.66 -0.37 6.52
N SER A 54 -6.71 -1.17 5.47
CA SER A 54 -7.85 -2.04 5.17
C SER A 54 -7.92 -3.27 6.07
N GLU A 55 -9.11 -3.63 6.56
CA GLU A 55 -9.36 -4.99 7.09
C GLU A 55 -9.37 -6.05 5.97
N HIS A 56 -9.51 -5.67 4.70
CA HIS A 56 -9.52 -6.59 3.57
C HIS A 56 -8.10 -6.98 3.15
N ILE A 57 -7.89 -8.30 3.01
CA ILE A 57 -6.65 -8.87 2.48
C ILE A 57 -6.89 -9.24 1.01
N ILE A 58 -6.23 -8.54 0.10
CA ILE A 58 -6.40 -8.69 -1.35
C ILE A 58 -5.72 -9.99 -1.79
N THR A 59 -6.49 -10.93 -2.32
CA THR A 59 -5.99 -12.29 -2.63
C THR A 59 -6.36 -12.78 -4.03
N PHE A 60 -7.60 -12.54 -4.48
CA PHE A 60 -8.13 -13.15 -5.70
C PHE A 60 -8.46 -12.10 -6.76
N ALA A 61 -8.09 -12.32 -8.02
CA ALA A 61 -8.43 -11.42 -9.12
C ALA A 61 -9.94 -11.42 -9.44
N THR A 62 -10.62 -12.55 -9.23
CA THR A 62 -12.05 -12.73 -9.51
C THR A 62 -12.71 -13.65 -8.48
N ALA A 63 -14.05 -13.61 -8.40
CA ALA A 63 -14.83 -14.54 -7.57
C ALA A 63 -14.63 -16.00 -8.00
N ILE A 64 -14.53 -16.27 -9.31
CA ILE A 64 -14.23 -17.61 -9.87
C ILE A 64 -12.88 -18.12 -9.33
N GLN A 65 -11.86 -17.27 -9.29
CA GLN A 65 -10.57 -17.65 -8.70
C GLN A 65 -10.69 -17.97 -7.21
N ARG A 66 -11.53 -17.27 -6.42
CA ARG A 66 -11.79 -17.67 -5.03
C ARG A 66 -12.52 -19.01 -4.93
N THR A 67 -13.53 -19.25 -5.76
CA THR A 67 -14.29 -20.51 -5.76
C THR A 67 -13.39 -21.73 -5.97
N ASN A 68 -12.37 -21.63 -6.82
CA ASN A 68 -11.41 -22.72 -7.04
C ASN A 68 -10.61 -23.10 -5.78
N TRP A 69 -10.45 -22.19 -4.81
CA TRP A 69 -9.67 -22.38 -3.57
C TRP A 69 -10.55 -22.54 -2.31
N GLN A 70 -11.88 -22.53 -2.45
CA GLN A 70 -12.86 -22.54 -1.33
C GLN A 70 -12.81 -23.76 -0.39
N HIS A 71 -12.02 -24.78 -0.75
CA HIS A 71 -11.80 -25.99 0.03
C HIS A 71 -10.82 -25.78 1.19
N PHE A 72 -9.99 -24.73 1.15
CA PHE A 72 -9.20 -24.27 2.30
C PHE A 72 -10.03 -23.31 3.17
N TYR A 73 -10.02 -23.51 4.49
CA TYR A 73 -10.89 -22.81 5.44
C TYR A 73 -10.62 -21.30 5.52
N ASP A 74 -9.34 -20.93 5.59
CA ASP A 74 -8.82 -19.57 5.68
C ASP A 74 -9.10 -18.71 4.43
N THR A 75 -9.22 -19.31 3.25
CA THR A 75 -9.52 -18.57 2.00
C THR A 75 -10.89 -17.88 2.00
N LYS A 76 -11.80 -18.30 2.88
CA LYS A 76 -13.18 -17.78 2.94
C LYS A 76 -13.26 -16.35 3.48
N ILE A 77 -12.26 -15.92 4.27
CA ILE A 77 -12.14 -14.55 4.81
C ILE A 77 -11.25 -13.63 3.95
N LEU A 78 -10.75 -14.14 2.82
CA LEU A 78 -9.90 -13.42 1.87
C LEU A 78 -10.72 -12.78 0.75
N SER A 79 -10.31 -11.58 0.34
CA SER A 79 -11.08 -10.71 -0.55
C SER A 79 -10.59 -10.78 -2.00
N THR A 80 -11.53 -10.66 -2.92
CA THR A 80 -11.21 -10.38 -4.32
C THR A 80 -10.77 -8.92 -4.50
N PHE A 81 -10.13 -8.62 -5.63
CA PHE A 81 -9.81 -7.26 -6.06
C PHE A 81 -11.05 -6.35 -6.06
N HIS A 82 -12.23 -6.89 -6.39
CA HIS A 82 -13.45 -6.09 -6.47
C HIS A 82 -13.97 -5.71 -5.09
N GLU A 83 -14.05 -6.68 -4.17
CA GLU A 83 -14.58 -6.50 -2.81
C GLU A 83 -13.69 -5.58 -1.97
N ALA A 84 -12.37 -5.84 -1.92
CA ALA A 84 -11.45 -5.02 -1.14
C ALA A 84 -11.44 -3.56 -1.63
N LEU A 85 -11.44 -3.34 -2.94
CA LEU A 85 -11.47 -2.00 -3.53
C LEU A 85 -12.89 -1.39 -3.60
N LEU A 86 -13.92 -2.04 -3.03
CA LEU A 86 -15.24 -1.44 -2.77
C LEU A 86 -15.34 -0.84 -1.35
N GLU A 87 -14.36 -1.10 -0.48
CA GLU A 87 -14.27 -0.50 0.84
C GLU A 87 -14.37 1.03 0.76
N GLN A 88 -15.25 1.60 1.59
CA GLN A 88 -15.48 3.04 1.63
C GLN A 88 -14.61 3.63 2.74
N ILE A 89 -13.73 4.58 2.38
CA ILE A 89 -13.04 5.41 3.37
C ILE A 89 -14.10 6.31 4.03
N VAL A 90 -14.50 5.95 5.25
CA VAL A 90 -15.43 6.76 6.03
C VAL A 90 -14.68 8.00 6.52
N LYS A 91 -15.16 9.19 6.16
CA LYS A 91 -14.66 10.43 6.77
C LYS A 91 -15.05 10.44 8.26
N PRO A 92 -14.11 10.63 9.22
CA PRO A 92 -14.48 10.74 10.62
C PRO A 92 -15.39 11.95 10.87
N SER A 93 -16.33 11.81 11.81
CA SER A 93 -17.33 12.84 12.13
C SER A 93 -16.81 13.97 13.02
N GLU A 94 -15.65 13.79 13.66
CA GLU A 94 -15.14 14.68 14.69
C GLU A 94 -14.48 15.97 14.16
N LYS A 95 -14.50 17.02 14.98
CA LYS A 95 -13.95 18.34 14.63
C LYS A 95 -12.41 18.29 14.60
N GLY A 96 -11.84 18.65 13.45
CA GLY A 96 -10.39 18.57 13.23
C GLY A 96 -9.90 17.19 12.78
N SER A 97 -10.82 16.31 12.38
CA SER A 97 -10.48 15.08 11.67
C SER A 97 -9.95 15.33 10.26
N ILE A 98 -9.16 14.38 9.77
CA ILE A 98 -8.67 14.33 8.39
C ILE A 98 -9.41 13.21 7.66
N THR A 99 -9.76 13.42 6.39
CA THR A 99 -10.21 12.32 5.52
C THR A 99 -8.98 11.58 5.01
N PRO A 100 -8.82 10.27 5.27
CA PRO A 100 -7.69 9.53 4.72
C PRO A 100 -7.68 9.56 3.19
N TYR A 101 -6.48 9.70 2.62
CA TYR A 101 -6.28 9.75 1.16
C TYR A 101 -5.27 8.73 0.65
N ILE A 102 -4.44 8.17 1.55
CA ILE A 102 -3.59 7.01 1.30
C ILE A 102 -4.38 5.76 1.74
N ILE A 103 -4.47 4.75 0.89
CA ILE A 103 -5.08 3.47 1.25
C ILE A 103 -4.00 2.39 1.27
N ILE A 104 -3.89 1.64 2.36
CA ILE A 104 -2.94 0.55 2.53
C ILE A 104 -3.73 -0.76 2.57
N TYR A 105 -3.29 -1.75 1.78
CA TYR A 105 -3.81 -3.12 1.82
C TYR A 105 -2.67 -4.11 1.97
N THR A 106 -2.94 -5.19 2.70
CA THR A 106 -2.12 -6.41 2.63
C THR A 106 -2.59 -7.24 1.45
N CYS A 107 -1.64 -7.70 0.65
CA CYS A 107 -1.85 -8.55 -0.51
C CYS A 107 -1.25 -9.93 -0.26
N ILE A 108 -1.93 -10.93 -0.82
CA ILE A 108 -1.52 -12.33 -0.82
C ILE A 108 -1.50 -12.82 -2.27
N THR A 109 -0.54 -13.69 -2.61
CA THR A 109 -0.43 -14.29 -3.93
C THR A 109 -0.08 -15.77 -3.82
N TRP A 110 -0.84 -16.57 -4.56
CA TRP A 110 -0.72 -18.02 -4.61
C TRP A 110 0.27 -18.46 -5.68
N THR A 111 1.07 -19.48 -5.35
CA THR A 111 1.75 -20.33 -6.34
C THR A 111 1.55 -21.80 -5.96
N GLU A 112 1.04 -22.59 -6.89
CA GLU A 112 0.57 -23.97 -6.63
C GLU A 112 1.72 -24.94 -6.28
N SER A 113 2.92 -24.68 -6.78
CA SER A 113 4.13 -25.45 -6.48
C SER A 113 4.70 -25.19 -5.09
N TRP A 114 4.23 -24.18 -4.37
CA TRP A 114 4.67 -23.90 -3.00
C TRP A 114 3.77 -24.65 -2.02
N VAL A 115 3.68 -25.99 -2.16
CA VAL A 115 3.00 -26.98 -1.26
C VAL A 115 3.77 -28.34 -1.33
N GLY A 116 4.42 -28.99 -0.33
CA GLY A 116 4.68 -28.77 1.12
C GLY A 116 5.76 -29.73 1.77
N LYS A 117 5.61 -30.19 3.06
CA LYS A 117 6.41 -31.17 3.87
C LYS A 117 6.25 -32.57 3.20
N PRO A 118 5.38 -33.49 3.66
CA PRO A 118 4.59 -34.34 2.78
C PRO A 118 3.44 -33.54 2.15
N THR A 119 3.76 -32.59 1.26
CA THR A 119 2.75 -31.64 0.76
C THR A 119 2.13 -30.76 1.89
N GLU A 120 2.84 -30.61 3.04
CA GLU A 120 2.39 -29.95 4.30
C GLU A 120 3.33 -28.89 4.98
N HIS A 121 4.22 -28.16 4.27
CA HIS A 121 5.29 -27.24 4.83
C HIS A 121 5.26 -25.90 4.16
N TRP A 122 5.32 -25.96 2.83
CA TRP A 122 4.82 -24.94 1.97
C TRP A 122 3.27 -24.91 2.05
N LYS A 123 2.54 -25.78 2.79
CA LYS A 123 1.20 -25.43 3.37
C LYS A 123 1.32 -24.34 4.46
N ASN A 124 2.50 -24.23 5.06
CA ASN A 124 2.82 -23.39 6.21
C ASN A 124 3.76 -22.22 5.80
N SER A 125 3.98 -22.04 4.49
CA SER A 125 4.55 -20.84 3.84
C SER A 125 4.20 -20.78 2.31
N PRO A 126 2.94 -21.04 1.87
CA PRO A 126 2.53 -20.86 0.47
C PRO A 126 2.32 -19.39 0.09
N TRP A 127 2.25 -18.54 1.12
CA TRP A 127 1.81 -17.17 1.05
C TRP A 127 2.95 -16.29 0.57
N HIS A 128 2.95 -15.89 -0.70
CA HIS A 128 3.70 -14.68 -1.04
C HIS A 128 2.90 -13.47 -0.58
N VAL A 129 3.38 -12.86 0.50
CA VAL A 129 2.75 -11.71 1.17
C VAL A 129 3.49 -10.45 0.73
N TRP A 130 2.73 -9.45 0.32
CA TRP A 130 3.24 -8.16 -0.11
C TRP A 130 2.27 -7.04 0.30
N GLY A 131 2.76 -5.81 0.41
CA GLY A 131 1.96 -4.64 0.72
C GLY A 131 1.65 -3.81 -0.53
N ILE A 132 0.51 -3.13 -0.54
CA ILE A 132 0.25 -2.06 -1.52
C ILE A 132 -0.28 -0.81 -0.82
N ALA A 133 0.33 0.34 -1.11
CA ALA A 133 -0.21 1.64 -0.75
C ALA A 133 -0.59 2.44 -2.00
N ILE A 134 -1.75 3.10 -1.94
CA ILE A 134 -2.36 3.85 -3.04
C ILE A 134 -2.63 5.27 -2.56
N ARG A 135 -1.92 6.27 -3.10
CA ARG A 135 -2.07 7.69 -2.72
C ARG A 135 -2.37 8.59 -3.93
N PRO A 136 -2.89 9.82 -3.75
CA PRO A 136 -2.90 10.83 -4.81
C PRO A 136 -1.48 11.08 -5.31
N SER A 137 -1.31 11.33 -6.61
CA SER A 137 0.04 11.48 -7.16
C SER A 137 0.74 12.74 -6.65
N THR A 138 1.98 12.65 -6.18
CA THR A 138 2.71 13.82 -5.64
C THR A 138 3.38 14.67 -6.73
N GLU A 139 3.84 14.07 -7.83
CA GLU A 139 4.43 14.80 -8.97
C GLU A 139 3.39 15.48 -9.88
N PHE A 140 2.18 14.92 -10.02
CA PHE A 140 1.18 15.38 -10.99
C PHE A 140 -0.12 15.84 -10.31
N GLN A 141 -0.69 16.94 -10.81
CA GLN A 141 -1.96 17.53 -10.33
C GLN A 141 -3.14 16.54 -10.22
N THR A 142 -3.14 15.46 -11.01
CA THR A 142 -4.19 14.43 -10.99
C THR A 142 -3.62 13.04 -11.23
N GLY A 143 -4.07 12.05 -10.45
CA GLY A 143 -3.75 10.64 -10.64
C GLY A 143 -3.50 9.92 -9.31
N LYS A 144 -2.95 8.72 -9.41
CA LYS A 144 -2.53 7.90 -8.26
C LYS A 144 -1.08 7.46 -8.41
N ASP A 145 -0.34 7.50 -7.29
CA ASP A 145 0.91 6.77 -7.13
C ASP A 145 0.60 5.45 -6.42
N ILE A 146 1.26 4.38 -6.87
CA ILE A 146 1.14 3.05 -6.28
C ILE A 146 2.52 2.63 -5.76
N PHE A 147 2.58 2.21 -4.51
CA PHE A 147 3.77 1.65 -3.88
C PHE A 147 3.49 0.18 -3.58
N ILE A 148 4.31 -0.72 -4.11
CA ILE A 148 4.23 -2.16 -3.89
C ILE A 148 5.44 -2.55 -3.04
N TYR A 149 5.19 -2.98 -1.81
CA TYR A 149 6.23 -3.53 -0.93
C TYR A 149 6.28 -5.04 -1.08
N ASP A 150 7.40 -5.56 -1.56
CA ASP A 150 7.63 -6.97 -1.82
C ASP A 150 9.06 -7.33 -1.38
N CYS A 151 9.18 -8.18 -0.37
CA CYS A 151 10.46 -8.58 0.21
C CYS A 151 11.28 -9.55 -0.66
N ASN A 152 10.73 -10.07 -1.77
CA ASN A 152 11.42 -10.95 -2.72
C ASN A 152 12.08 -10.21 -3.92
N THR A 153 11.94 -8.88 -3.97
CA THR A 153 12.54 -7.97 -4.96
C THR A 153 14.01 -8.24 -5.27
N GLU A 154 14.87 -8.37 -4.25
CA GLU A 154 16.31 -8.59 -4.45
C GLU A 154 16.63 -9.92 -5.14
N ILE A 155 15.95 -11.00 -4.76
CA ILE A 155 16.16 -12.35 -5.31
C ILE A 155 15.87 -12.37 -6.82
N ILE A 156 14.87 -11.59 -7.26
CA ILE A 156 14.52 -11.44 -8.68
C ILE A 156 15.69 -10.84 -9.46
N TYR A 157 16.28 -9.75 -8.99
CA TYR A 157 17.39 -9.09 -9.69
C TYR A 157 18.71 -9.86 -9.57
N GLY A 158 18.96 -10.54 -8.46
CA GLY A 158 20.13 -11.42 -8.29
C GLY A 158 20.10 -12.64 -9.22
N ASN A 159 18.93 -13.24 -9.44
CA ASN A 159 18.78 -14.44 -10.27
C ASN A 159 18.54 -14.15 -11.76
N ILE A 160 18.05 -12.96 -12.15
CA ILE A 160 18.07 -12.53 -13.56
C ILE A 160 19.51 -12.42 -14.11
N LEU A 161 20.50 -12.20 -13.23
CA LEU A 161 21.93 -12.21 -13.58
C LEU A 161 22.60 -13.59 -13.48
N LYS A 162 21.84 -14.64 -13.11
CA LYS A 162 22.33 -16.01 -12.92
C LYS A 162 21.27 -17.00 -13.39
N GLU A 163 21.27 -17.28 -14.69
CA GLU A 163 20.31 -18.20 -15.32
C GLU A 163 20.34 -19.59 -14.68
N ASP A 164 19.33 -19.91 -13.87
CA ASP A 164 18.94 -21.30 -13.67
C ASP A 164 18.08 -21.71 -14.86
N ASN A 165 18.68 -22.50 -15.76
CA ASN A 165 18.10 -22.96 -17.02
C ASN A 165 16.75 -23.72 -16.88
N ARG A 166 16.28 -23.96 -15.66
CA ARG A 166 15.00 -24.62 -15.33
C ARG A 166 13.87 -23.64 -15.00
N LEU A 167 14.17 -22.36 -14.76
CA LEU A 167 13.19 -21.33 -14.38
C LEU A 167 13.13 -20.19 -15.39
N ASP A 168 12.07 -20.18 -16.20
CA ASP A 168 11.79 -19.07 -17.11
C ASP A 168 11.26 -17.84 -16.35
N THR A 169 12.19 -17.06 -15.82
CA THR A 169 11.94 -15.79 -15.11
C THR A 169 11.20 -14.78 -16.00
N THR A 170 11.40 -14.84 -17.32
CA THR A 170 10.74 -13.94 -18.29
C THR A 170 9.24 -14.21 -18.47
N LYS A 171 8.78 -15.43 -18.14
CA LYS A 171 7.35 -15.79 -18.07
C LYS A 171 6.70 -15.46 -16.72
N LEU A 172 7.46 -15.48 -15.62
CA LEU A 172 6.94 -15.24 -14.27
C LEU A 172 6.65 -13.75 -14.00
N TYR A 173 7.50 -12.86 -14.53
CA TYR A 173 7.47 -11.42 -14.28
C TYR A 173 7.13 -10.62 -15.53
N LYS A 174 6.34 -9.57 -15.37
CA LYS A 174 5.97 -8.66 -16.47
C LYS A 174 6.15 -7.21 -16.04
N LEU A 175 7.11 -6.52 -16.67
CA LEU A 175 7.57 -5.19 -16.25
C LEU A 175 8.05 -5.20 -14.79
N ASP A 176 8.88 -6.19 -14.43
CA ASP A 176 9.44 -6.42 -13.08
C ASP A 176 8.39 -6.70 -11.97
N LEU A 177 7.14 -6.99 -12.34
CA LEU A 177 6.05 -7.30 -11.41
C LEU A 177 5.63 -8.77 -11.50
N LEU A 178 5.26 -9.36 -10.36
CA LEU A 178 4.57 -10.65 -10.33
C LEU A 178 3.24 -10.56 -11.09
N SER A 179 2.80 -11.69 -11.67
CA SER A 179 1.53 -11.75 -12.41
C SER A 179 0.32 -11.23 -11.63
N MET A 180 0.24 -11.46 -10.31
CA MET A 180 -0.85 -10.91 -9.48
C MET A 180 -0.74 -9.40 -9.22
N GLN A 181 0.47 -8.85 -9.07
CA GLN A 181 0.70 -7.41 -8.97
C GLN A 181 0.32 -6.71 -10.29
N PHE A 182 0.80 -7.26 -11.42
CA PHE A 182 0.42 -6.80 -12.76
C PHE A 182 -1.10 -6.86 -12.97
N ASN A 183 -1.77 -7.93 -12.53
CA ASN A 183 -3.22 -8.06 -12.61
C ASN A 183 -3.97 -7.04 -11.73
N LEU A 184 -3.49 -6.75 -10.52
CA LEU A 184 -4.10 -5.73 -9.64
C LEU A 184 -3.99 -4.33 -10.24
N LEU A 185 -2.82 -3.95 -10.76
CA LEU A 185 -2.63 -2.67 -11.46
C LEU A 185 -3.51 -2.57 -12.72
N ASN A 186 -3.66 -3.66 -13.47
CA ASN A 186 -4.61 -3.73 -14.60
C ASN A 186 -6.05 -3.53 -14.14
N PHE A 187 -6.45 -4.11 -13.01
CA PHE A 187 -7.80 -3.95 -12.44
C PHE A 187 -8.04 -2.51 -11.97
N LEU A 188 -7.08 -1.91 -11.27
CA LEU A 188 -7.12 -0.51 -10.85
C LEU A 188 -7.28 0.42 -12.07
N GLN A 189 -6.45 0.26 -13.10
CA GLN A 189 -6.49 1.09 -14.31
C GLN A 189 -7.76 0.87 -15.14
N LYS A 190 -8.17 -0.38 -15.39
CA LYS A 190 -9.23 -0.72 -16.37
C LYS A 190 -10.62 -0.86 -15.77
N LYS A 191 -10.76 -1.29 -14.50
CA LYS A 191 -12.05 -1.50 -13.83
C LYS A 191 -12.38 -0.40 -12.83
N LYS A 192 -11.42 0.04 -12.01
CA LYS A 192 -11.60 1.21 -11.11
C LYS A 192 -11.28 2.55 -11.79
N ARG A 193 -10.83 2.54 -13.06
CA ARG A 193 -10.51 3.72 -13.90
C ARG A 193 -9.45 4.66 -13.29
N TYR A 194 -8.54 4.11 -12.48
CA TYR A 194 -7.48 4.91 -11.86
C TYR A 194 -6.46 5.38 -12.91
N ASN A 195 -6.26 6.70 -12.97
CA ASN A 195 -5.16 7.32 -13.69
C ASN A 195 -3.84 7.11 -12.91
N ILE A 196 -3.31 5.90 -12.96
CA ILE A 196 -2.02 5.54 -12.34
C ILE A 196 -0.91 6.32 -13.06
N ARG A 197 -0.14 7.10 -12.30
CA ARG A 197 0.99 7.90 -12.78
C ARG A 197 2.31 7.18 -12.59
N LEU A 198 2.53 6.75 -11.35
CA LEU A 198 3.76 6.16 -10.88
C LEU A 198 3.44 4.82 -10.23
N VAL A 199 4.33 3.86 -10.45
CA VAL A 199 4.35 2.59 -9.74
C VAL A 199 5.76 2.41 -9.22
N TYR A 200 5.89 2.17 -7.93
CA TYR A 200 7.14 1.91 -7.23
C TYR A 200 7.11 0.50 -6.67
N MET A 201 8.25 -0.18 -6.71
CA MET A 201 8.47 -1.51 -6.18
C MET A 201 9.66 -1.41 -5.21
N GLY A 202 9.47 -1.84 -3.97
CA GLY A 202 10.48 -1.76 -2.91
C GLY A 202 10.30 -2.89 -1.89
N GLY A 203 11.13 -2.91 -0.87
CA GLY A 203 11.33 -4.08 -0.01
C GLY A 203 12.67 -4.76 -0.33
N GLN A 204 13.08 -5.67 0.56
CA GLN A 204 14.36 -6.39 0.53
C GLN A 204 14.38 -7.43 1.66
N GLY A 205 15.42 -8.27 1.72
CA GLY A 205 15.81 -9.01 2.93
C GLY A 205 15.17 -10.37 3.18
N ASN A 206 14.27 -10.90 2.34
CA ASN A 206 13.77 -12.29 2.46
C ASN A 206 14.79 -13.32 1.91
N GLN A 207 16.01 -13.35 2.44
CA GLN A 207 17.13 -14.11 1.84
C GLN A 207 16.97 -15.63 2.01
N ASP A 208 16.44 -16.10 3.15
CA ASP A 208 16.28 -17.53 3.46
C ASP A 208 14.86 -18.09 3.18
N GLY A 209 13.94 -17.23 2.71
CA GLY A 209 12.54 -17.57 2.48
C GLY A 209 11.66 -17.53 3.75
N GLY A 210 10.34 -17.67 3.55
CA GLY A 210 9.34 -17.79 4.62
C GLY A 210 9.00 -16.52 5.42
N ILE A 211 9.89 -15.51 5.51
CA ILE A 211 9.66 -14.34 6.37
C ILE A 211 8.76 -13.23 5.76
N CYS A 212 8.02 -13.53 4.68
CA CYS A 212 7.16 -12.57 3.97
C CYS A 212 6.08 -11.92 4.85
N PHE A 213 5.44 -12.68 5.76
CA PHE A 213 4.47 -12.14 6.71
C PHE A 213 5.11 -11.15 7.67
N LYS A 214 6.21 -11.55 8.32
CA LYS A 214 6.98 -10.69 9.22
C LYS A 214 7.44 -9.39 8.56
N LEU A 215 8.08 -9.48 7.40
CA LEU A 215 8.61 -8.30 6.70
C LEU A 215 7.49 -7.37 6.19
N THR A 216 6.39 -7.92 5.68
CA THR A 216 5.24 -7.11 5.26
C THR A 216 4.52 -6.48 6.46
N GLY A 217 4.36 -7.21 7.57
CA GLY A 217 3.84 -6.69 8.84
C GLY A 217 4.70 -5.57 9.41
N HIS A 218 6.03 -5.72 9.39
CA HIS A 218 6.99 -4.68 9.77
C HIS A 218 6.87 -3.43 8.89
N TRP A 219 6.73 -3.59 7.57
CA TRP A 219 6.48 -2.46 6.66
C TRP A 219 5.14 -1.78 6.95
N ILE A 220 4.05 -2.54 7.12
CA ILE A 220 2.72 -2.02 7.48
C ILE A 220 2.78 -1.24 8.79
N ARG A 221 3.40 -1.81 9.85
CA ARG A 221 3.61 -1.10 11.13
C ARG A 221 4.37 0.20 10.93
N LYS A 222 5.44 0.21 10.12
CA LYS A 222 6.17 1.45 9.79
C LYS A 222 5.24 2.48 9.14
N MET A 223 4.49 2.10 8.10
CA MET A 223 3.53 2.97 7.41
C MET A 223 2.39 3.50 8.30
N THR A 224 2.01 2.78 9.36
CA THR A 224 0.84 3.08 10.23
C THR A 224 1.21 3.50 11.65
N SER A 225 2.50 3.72 11.92
CA SER A 225 3.03 4.05 13.26
C SER A 225 2.80 5.50 13.72
N THR A 226 2.38 6.39 12.82
CA THR A 226 2.09 7.80 13.12
C THR A 226 0.90 8.28 12.31
N THR A 227 0.43 9.52 12.53
CA THR A 227 -0.62 10.13 11.70
C THR A 227 -0.20 10.32 10.23
N THR A 228 1.11 10.27 9.94
CA THR A 228 1.70 10.28 8.59
C THR A 228 2.26 8.91 8.19
N THR A 229 2.39 8.68 6.89
CA THR A 229 3.04 7.47 6.34
C THR A 229 4.49 7.74 5.97
N ASP A 230 5.36 6.78 6.22
CA ASP A 230 6.76 6.71 5.76
C ASP A 230 6.87 6.34 4.25
N LEU A 231 5.96 6.87 3.42
CA LEU A 231 6.02 6.71 1.95
C LEU A 231 6.75 7.91 1.32
N PRO A 232 7.76 7.69 0.47
CA PRO A 232 8.61 8.76 -0.04
C PRO A 232 7.79 9.75 -0.88
N LEU A 233 7.92 11.05 -0.62
CA LEU A 233 7.14 12.10 -1.29
C LEU A 233 7.69 12.43 -2.69
N THR A 234 8.99 12.21 -2.92
CA THR A 234 9.68 12.53 -4.19
C THR A 234 10.38 11.32 -4.83
N PRO A 235 10.71 11.37 -6.14
CA PRO A 235 11.51 10.32 -6.80
C PRO A 235 12.92 10.13 -6.22
N THR A 236 13.55 11.22 -5.75
CA THR A 236 14.89 11.18 -5.14
C THR A 236 14.83 10.41 -3.82
N GLU A 237 13.93 10.83 -2.93
CA GLU A 237 13.66 10.17 -1.65
C GLU A 237 13.22 8.71 -1.84
N ALA A 238 12.46 8.41 -2.89
CA ALA A 238 12.09 7.04 -3.24
C ALA A 238 13.33 6.19 -3.58
N ALA A 239 14.27 6.71 -4.38
CA ALA A 239 15.51 6.02 -4.69
C ALA A 239 16.44 5.89 -3.47
N GLU A 240 16.53 6.92 -2.62
CA GLU A 240 17.28 6.91 -1.36
C GLU A 240 16.75 5.87 -0.36
N GLN A 241 15.43 5.66 -0.34
CA GLN A 241 14.76 4.61 0.43
C GLN A 241 14.71 3.23 -0.28
N GLY A 242 15.38 3.06 -1.43
CA GLY A 242 15.47 1.78 -2.15
C GLY A 242 14.26 1.41 -3.02
N TRP A 243 13.29 2.30 -3.22
CA TRP A 243 12.15 2.06 -4.11
C TRP A 243 12.53 2.24 -5.59
N LYS A 244 12.46 1.16 -6.36
CA LYS A 244 12.63 1.20 -7.81
C LYS A 244 11.34 1.63 -8.51
N LYS A 245 11.44 2.58 -9.45
CA LYS A 245 10.33 2.99 -10.32
C LYS A 245 10.08 1.92 -11.40
N VAL A 246 8.85 1.43 -11.47
CA VAL A 246 8.40 0.38 -12.40
C VAL A 246 7.96 1.01 -13.73
N ALA A 247 8.33 0.39 -14.86
CA ALA A 247 7.98 0.83 -16.22
C ALA A 247 6.52 0.51 -16.61
N TRP A 248 5.56 0.79 -15.71
CA TRP A 248 4.14 0.42 -15.82
C TRP A 248 3.43 0.98 -17.06
N GLN A 249 3.86 2.14 -17.56
CA GLN A 249 3.39 2.73 -18.81
C GLN A 249 4.60 3.13 -19.67
N ARG A 250 4.48 2.98 -21.00
CA ARG A 250 5.40 3.64 -21.93
C ARG A 250 5.19 5.15 -21.83
N ASN A 251 6.06 5.83 -21.07
CA ASN A 251 6.17 7.28 -20.87
C ASN A 251 5.01 8.13 -21.42
N PRO A 252 3.96 8.42 -20.62
CA PRO A 252 3.27 9.69 -20.79
C PRO A 252 4.31 10.79 -20.61
N GLN A 253 4.58 11.58 -21.66
CA GLN A 253 5.50 12.71 -21.52
C GLN A 253 5.05 13.62 -20.37
N PRO A 254 5.95 14.10 -19.50
CA PRO A 254 5.60 15.16 -18.56
C PRO A 254 5.12 16.34 -19.40
N LYS A 255 3.88 16.78 -19.19
CA LYS A 255 3.35 17.95 -19.90
C LYS A 255 4.28 19.12 -19.58
N THR A 256 4.93 19.65 -20.62
CA THR A 256 5.82 20.81 -20.52
C THR A 256 5.14 21.88 -19.69
N GLN A 257 5.83 22.39 -18.66
CA GLN A 257 5.32 23.47 -17.84
C GLN A 257 4.87 24.60 -18.78
N THR A 258 3.58 24.95 -18.74
CA THR A 258 3.07 26.09 -19.50
C THR A 258 3.72 27.34 -18.95
N LYS A 259 4.84 27.77 -19.55
CA LYS A 259 5.42 29.08 -19.29
C LYS A 259 4.35 30.10 -19.62
N VAL A 260 3.74 30.68 -18.59
CA VAL A 260 2.93 31.88 -18.72
C VAL A 260 3.90 32.99 -19.06
N THR A 261 4.20 33.12 -20.35
CA THR A 261 4.94 34.26 -20.89
C THR A 261 4.05 35.47 -20.74
N VAL A 262 4.17 36.14 -19.59
CA VAL A 262 3.59 37.46 -19.38
C VAL A 262 4.23 38.39 -20.40
N GLN A 263 3.51 38.66 -21.50
CA GLN A 263 3.90 39.69 -22.44
C GLN A 263 3.75 41.05 -21.72
N LEU A 264 4.85 41.57 -21.19
CA LEU A 264 4.93 42.98 -20.86
C LEU A 264 4.86 43.78 -22.16
N THR A 265 3.66 44.22 -22.52
CA THR A 265 3.42 45.18 -23.58
C THR A 265 3.87 46.57 -23.14
N THR A 266 5.19 46.80 -23.18
CA THR A 266 5.80 48.12 -22.96
C THR A 266 5.49 49.07 -24.13
N ALA A 267 4.26 49.55 -24.19
CA ALA A 267 3.84 50.62 -25.09
C ALA A 267 4.19 51.98 -24.45
N ALA A 268 5.14 52.69 -25.05
CA ALA A 268 5.57 54.02 -24.62
C ALA A 268 4.48 55.10 -24.85
N PRO A 269 4.48 56.21 -24.09
CA PRO A 269 3.38 57.17 -24.10
C PRO A 269 3.29 57.97 -25.42
N ASN A 270 2.07 58.08 -25.94
CA ASN A 270 1.79 58.65 -27.26
C ASN A 270 1.62 60.19 -27.19
N ILE A 271 2.74 60.92 -27.08
CA ILE A 271 2.75 62.40 -27.05
C ILE A 271 2.54 62.96 -28.46
N ARG A 272 1.29 63.25 -28.84
CA ARG A 272 1.01 64.10 -30.01
C ARG A 272 0.95 65.58 -29.61
N ARG A 273 1.87 66.36 -30.18
CA ARG A 273 1.84 67.84 -30.12
C ARG A 273 0.77 68.37 -31.07
N SER A 274 0.01 69.38 -30.64
CA SER A 274 -0.83 70.19 -31.52
C SER A 274 0.03 71.16 -32.34
N PRO A 275 -0.19 71.31 -33.65
CA PRO A 275 0.18 72.52 -34.38
C PRO A 275 -0.75 73.68 -33.97
N ARG A 276 -0.22 74.90 -33.90
CA ARG A 276 -1.00 76.12 -34.10
C ARG A 276 -0.78 76.59 -35.53
N ASN A 277 -1.87 76.92 -36.22
CA ASN A 277 -2.11 78.19 -36.94
C ASN A 277 -3.45 78.07 -37.67
#